data_AF-A0A2V8MF39-F1
#
_entry.id   AF-A0A2V8MF39-F1
#
_cell.length_a   1.000
_cell.length_b   1.000
_cell.length_c   1.000
_cell.angle_alpha   90.00
_cell.angle_beta   90.00
_cell.angle_gamma   90.00
#
_symmetry.space_group_name_H-M   'P 1'
#
loop_
_entity.id
_entity.type
_entity.pdbx_description
1 polymer ?
#
loop_
_entity_poly.entity_id
_entity_poly.type
_entity_poly.pdbx_seq_one_letter_code
_entity_poly.pdbx_strand_id
1 'polypeptide(L)'
;MRYKRFEDLPVWNEAIELAVQVYTLTEGLQFRRRRSLRDQIERAAVSVSNNIAEGFERGTNNELLAFLYISRGSAGEVRSMLCLLERIPAFRSFVNEIKALKRKAESCSRQLKAWAQSLQDSEFKGERHVNVKTKRADQAAREREEFLKELAEIREKGAVPKKT
;
A
#
# COMPACT_ATOMS: atom_id res chain seq x y z
N MET A 1 -1.12 3.26 -14.35
CA MET A 1 0.13 3.87 -13.87
C MET A 1 0.65 3.03 -12.71
N ARG A 2 1.91 2.61 -12.71
CA ARG A 2 2.50 1.79 -11.65
C ARG A 2 3.32 2.71 -10.74
N TYR A 3 2.83 2.93 -9.53
CA TYR A 3 3.56 3.67 -8.51
C TYR A 3 4.80 2.87 -8.12
N LYS A 4 5.94 3.56 -7.91
CA LYS A 4 7.20 2.93 -7.49
C LYS A 4 7.44 3.07 -5.99
N ARG A 5 6.81 4.06 -5.37
CA ARG A 5 6.91 4.36 -3.94
C ARG A 5 5.52 4.61 -3.39
N PHE A 6 5.29 4.28 -2.12
CA PHE A 6 3.99 4.48 -1.50
C PHE A 6 3.67 5.98 -1.35
N GLU A 7 4.69 6.83 -1.23
CA GLU A 7 4.56 8.29 -1.13
C GLU A 7 3.96 8.92 -2.38
N ASP A 8 4.01 8.22 -3.53
CA ASP A 8 3.40 8.68 -4.77
C ASP A 8 1.90 8.34 -4.82
N LEU A 9 1.38 7.54 -3.87
CA LEU A 9 -0.03 7.14 -3.84
C LEU A 9 -0.91 8.30 -3.35
N PRO A 10 -1.94 8.71 -4.12
CA PRO A 10 -2.87 9.76 -3.67
C PRO A 10 -3.55 9.42 -2.33
N VAL A 11 -3.93 8.16 -2.15
CA VAL A 11 -4.59 7.70 -0.93
C VAL A 11 -3.67 7.69 0.29
N TRP A 12 -2.37 7.46 0.09
CA TRP A 12 -1.39 7.55 1.20
C TRP A 12 -1.21 9.00 1.63
N ASN A 13 -1.05 9.92 0.67
CA ASN A 13 -0.94 11.35 0.96
C ASN A 13 -2.18 11.88 1.70
N GLU A 14 -3.38 11.47 1.29
CA GLU A 14 -4.58 11.88 2.01
C GLU A 14 -4.70 11.24 3.41
N ALA A 15 -4.22 10.01 3.58
CA ALA A 15 -4.20 9.31 4.87
C ALA A 15 -3.20 9.91 5.86
N ILE A 16 -2.00 10.30 5.42
CA ILE A 16 -1.03 10.95 6.32
C ILE A 16 -1.52 12.35 6.72
N GLU A 17 -2.15 13.09 5.81
CA GLU A 17 -2.82 14.36 6.12
C GLU A 17 -4.01 14.19 7.08
N LEU A 18 -4.74 13.07 6.99
CA LEU A 18 -5.77 12.73 7.97
C LEU A 18 -5.15 12.57 9.37
N ALA A 19 -4.03 11.86 9.47
CA ALA A 19 -3.32 11.71 10.74
C ALA A 19 -2.87 13.07 11.28
N VAL A 20 -2.18 13.89 10.49
CA VAL A 20 -1.74 15.24 10.91
C VAL A 20 -2.91 16.05 11.48
N GLN A 21 -4.04 16.12 10.77
CA GLN A 21 -5.20 16.88 11.22
C GLN A 21 -5.87 16.30 12.48
N VAL A 22 -5.83 14.98 12.67
CA VAL A 22 -6.29 14.35 13.91
C VAL A 22 -5.38 14.74 15.07
N TYR A 23 -4.06 14.70 14.89
CA TYR A 23 -3.10 15.13 15.92
C TYR A 23 -3.29 16.61 16.28
N THR A 24 -3.52 17.48 15.29
CA THR A 24 -3.84 18.90 15.54
C THR A 24 -5.15 19.05 16.32
N LEU A 25 -6.19 18.29 16.00
CA LEU A 25 -7.45 18.31 16.75
C LEU A 25 -7.24 17.88 18.21
N THR A 26 -6.41 16.85 18.45
CA THR A 26 -6.19 16.27 19.77
C THR A 26 -5.25 17.07 20.68
N GLU A 27 -4.58 18.10 20.17
CA GLU A 27 -3.86 19.10 20.97
C GLU A 27 -4.80 20.02 21.77
N GLY A 28 -6.08 20.10 21.38
CA GLY A 28 -7.08 20.92 22.03
C GLY A 28 -7.29 20.61 23.52
N LEU A 29 -7.62 21.64 24.31
CA LEU A 29 -7.81 21.52 25.77
C LEU A 29 -8.82 20.43 26.18
N GLN A 30 -9.80 20.14 25.32
CA GLN A 30 -10.84 19.13 25.54
C GLN A 30 -10.29 17.70 25.62
N PHE A 31 -9.10 17.45 25.06
CA PHE A 31 -8.42 16.17 25.10
C PHE A 31 -7.44 16.02 26.28
N ARG A 32 -7.03 17.11 26.95
CA ARG A 32 -6.04 17.06 28.06
C ARG A 32 -6.40 16.09 29.18
N ARG A 33 -7.70 15.96 29.48
CA ARG A 33 -8.23 15.03 30.51
C ARG A 33 -8.79 13.72 29.93
N ARG A 34 -8.60 13.47 28.63
CA ARG A 34 -9.17 12.34 27.89
C ARG A 34 -8.09 11.56 27.14
N ARG A 35 -6.99 11.23 27.83
CA ARG A 35 -5.82 10.54 27.24
C ARG A 35 -6.19 9.29 26.46
N SER A 36 -7.00 8.40 27.04
CA SER A 36 -7.46 7.18 26.34
C SER A 36 -8.21 7.46 25.04
N LEU A 37 -9.04 8.50 24.99
CA LEU A 37 -9.78 8.89 23.78
C LEU A 37 -8.83 9.47 22.72
N ARG A 38 -7.88 10.31 23.14
CA ARG A 38 -6.83 10.85 22.30
C ARG A 38 -5.97 9.73 21.70
N ASP A 39 -5.45 8.83 22.54
CA ASP A 39 -4.56 7.75 22.11
C ASP A 39 -5.26 6.77 21.16
N GLN A 40 -6.57 6.57 21.31
CA GLN A 40 -7.34 5.72 20.39
C GLN A 40 -7.49 6.36 19.01
N ILE A 41 -7.87 7.64 18.93
CA ILE A 41 -8.11 8.28 17.63
C ILE A 41 -6.80 8.56 16.88
N GLU A 42 -5.73 8.94 17.59
CA GLU A 42 -4.40 9.15 17.02
C GLU A 42 -3.82 7.86 16.42
N ARG A 43 -3.94 6.73 17.15
CA ARG A 43 -3.50 5.41 16.66
C ARG A 43 -4.32 4.95 15.46
N ALA A 44 -5.65 5.12 15.51
CA ALA A 44 -6.50 4.76 14.38
C ALA A 44 -6.16 5.59 13.13
N ALA A 45 -5.88 6.89 13.29
CA ALA A 45 -5.57 7.77 12.17
C ALA A 45 -4.21 7.46 11.52
N VAL A 46 -3.13 7.33 12.31
CA VAL A 46 -1.80 7.01 11.77
C VAL A 46 -1.73 5.58 11.20
N SER A 47 -2.55 4.66 11.72
CA SER A 47 -2.66 3.29 11.21
C SER A 47 -3.07 3.25 9.73
N VAL A 48 -3.85 4.20 9.23
CA VAL A 48 -4.29 4.23 7.83
C VAL A 48 -3.09 4.36 6.88
N SER A 49 -2.23 5.36 7.09
CA SER A 49 -1.04 5.57 6.25
C SER A 49 0.02 4.48 6.46
N ASN A 50 0.21 4.01 7.69
CA ASN A 50 1.21 3.00 8.01
C ASN A 50 0.90 1.66 7.35
N ASN A 51 -0.36 1.21 7.39
CA ASN A 51 -0.75 -0.03 6.73
C ASN A 51 -0.68 0.08 5.20
N ILE A 52 -0.99 1.24 4.61
CA ILE A 52 -0.79 1.45 3.16
C ILE A 52 0.69 1.26 2.79
N ALA A 53 1.59 1.92 3.52
CA ALA A 53 3.03 1.82 3.27
C ALA A 53 3.53 0.37 3.46
N GLU A 54 3.16 -0.27 4.57
CA GLU A 54 3.57 -1.65 4.86
C GLU A 54 3.06 -2.63 3.79
N GLY A 55 1.80 -2.52 3.39
CA GLY A 55 1.23 -3.34 2.32
C GLY A 55 1.92 -3.15 0.99
N PHE A 56 2.29 -1.92 0.65
CA PHE A 56 2.97 -1.57 -0.60
C PHE A 56 4.35 -2.27 -0.70
N GLU A 57 5.10 -2.30 0.39
CA GLU A 57 6.44 -2.92 0.47
C GLU A 57 6.41 -4.47 0.50
N ARG A 58 5.24 -5.09 0.70
CA ARG A 58 5.11 -6.56 0.80
C ARG A 58 5.12 -7.28 -0.55
N GLY A 59 5.08 -6.60 -1.70
CA GLY A 59 5.44 -7.20 -3.00
C GLY A 59 4.52 -8.31 -3.58
N THR A 60 3.42 -8.69 -2.93
CA THR A 60 2.32 -9.47 -3.55
C THR A 60 0.98 -8.74 -3.43
N ASN A 61 0.08 -8.96 -4.39
CA ASN A 61 -1.24 -8.34 -4.33
C ASN A 61 -2.06 -8.84 -3.13
N ASN A 62 -1.93 -10.12 -2.76
CA ASN A 62 -2.70 -10.69 -1.64
C ASN A 62 -2.28 -10.08 -0.30
N GLU A 63 -0.97 -9.91 -0.07
CA GLU A 63 -0.48 -9.21 1.11
C GLU A 63 -0.93 -7.76 1.09
N LEU A 64 -0.73 -7.05 -0.02
CA LEU A 64 -1.18 -5.66 -0.18
C LEU A 64 -2.68 -5.53 0.13
N LEU A 65 -3.53 -6.40 -0.42
CA LEU A 65 -4.97 -6.41 -0.17
C LEU A 65 -5.31 -6.51 1.32
N ALA A 66 -4.66 -7.41 2.06
CA ALA A 66 -4.88 -7.54 3.51
C ALA A 66 -4.62 -6.22 4.24
N PHE A 67 -3.50 -5.57 3.93
CA PHE A 67 -3.13 -4.26 4.50
C PHE A 67 -4.08 -3.13 4.08
N LEU A 68 -4.58 -3.13 2.84
CA LEU A 68 -5.58 -2.15 2.39
C LEU A 68 -6.91 -2.31 3.14
N TYR A 69 -7.32 -3.54 3.47
CA TYR A 69 -8.51 -3.77 4.29
C TYR A 69 -8.31 -3.29 5.72
N ILE A 70 -7.15 -3.51 6.32
CA ILE A 70 -6.81 -2.97 7.65
C ILE A 70 -6.85 -1.44 7.62
N SER A 71 -6.20 -0.82 6.63
CA SER A 71 -6.19 0.63 6.43
C SER A 71 -7.62 1.19 6.34
N ARG A 72 -8.50 0.50 5.61
CA ARG A 72 -9.90 0.89 5.45
C ARG A 72 -10.70 0.71 6.75
N GLY A 73 -10.40 -0.33 7.53
CA GLY A 73 -10.94 -0.54 8.87
C GLY A 73 -10.57 0.61 9.81
N SER A 74 -9.28 0.97 9.88
CA SER A 74 -8.80 2.09 10.69
C SER A 74 -9.41 3.43 10.28
N ALA A 75 -9.62 3.70 8.98
CA ALA A 75 -10.34 4.89 8.53
C ALA A 75 -11.82 4.89 9.00
N GLY A 76 -12.45 3.72 9.08
CA GLY A 76 -13.77 3.53 9.68
C GLY A 76 -13.79 3.80 11.19
N GLU A 77 -12.77 3.36 11.91
CA GLU A 77 -12.60 3.64 13.35
C GLU A 77 -12.48 5.14 13.63
N VAL A 78 -11.65 5.85 12.85
CA VAL A 78 -11.55 7.33 12.95
C VAL A 78 -12.93 7.97 12.79
N ARG A 79 -13.72 7.57 11.78
CA ARG A 79 -15.08 8.10 11.58
C ARG A 79 -16.01 7.79 12.75
N SER A 80 -15.95 6.58 13.29
CA SER A 80 -16.74 6.16 14.45
C SER A 80 -16.42 7.02 15.67
N MET A 81 -15.13 7.23 15.95
CA MET A 81 -14.67 8.08 17.05
C MET A 81 -15.07 9.54 16.86
N LEU A 82 -14.98 10.08 15.65
CA LEU A 82 -15.45 11.44 15.34
C LEU A 82 -16.96 11.59 15.58
N CYS A 83 -17.77 10.59 15.27
CA CYS A 83 -19.19 10.56 15.62
C CYS A 83 -19.43 10.54 17.14
N LEU A 84 -18.56 9.87 17.91
CA LEU A 84 -18.59 9.93 19.37
C LEU A 84 -18.28 11.36 19.87
N LEU A 85 -17.26 12.03 19.31
CA LEU A 85 -16.92 13.40 19.67
C LEU A 85 -18.09 14.37 19.45
N GLU A 86 -18.83 14.25 18.34
CA GLU A 86 -20.03 15.07 18.05
C GLU A 86 -21.10 15.00 19.15
N ARG A 87 -21.17 13.89 19.89
CA ARG A 87 -22.17 13.64 20.93
C ARG A 87 -21.75 14.13 22.31
N ILE A 88 -20.46 14.45 22.50
CA ILE A 88 -19.93 14.89 23.78
C ILE A 88 -19.97 16.44 23.81
N PRO A 89 -20.68 17.07 24.77
CA PRO A 89 -20.85 18.53 24.81
C PRO A 89 -19.53 19.33 24.80
N ALA A 90 -18.47 18.76 25.38
CA ALA A 90 -17.15 19.38 25.41
C ALA A 90 -16.54 19.64 24.02
N PHE A 91 -16.99 18.93 22.98
CA PHE A 91 -16.47 19.06 21.61
C PHE A 91 -17.37 19.87 20.66
N ARG A 92 -18.41 20.55 21.18
CA ARG A 92 -19.31 21.39 20.35
C ARG A 92 -18.57 22.49 19.58
N SER A 93 -17.42 22.96 20.07
CA SER A 93 -16.59 23.94 19.37
C SER A 93 -15.86 23.38 18.15
N PHE A 94 -15.79 22.05 17.98
CA PHE A 94 -15.03 21.38 16.92
C PHE A 94 -15.90 20.83 15.78
N VAL A 95 -17.14 21.31 15.63
CA VAL A 95 -18.11 20.74 14.67
C VAL A 95 -17.57 20.80 13.23
N ASN A 96 -16.87 21.87 12.86
CA ASN A 96 -16.35 22.03 11.50
C ASN A 96 -15.16 21.12 11.22
N GLU A 97 -14.25 21.01 12.19
CA GLU A 97 -13.07 20.15 12.17
C GLU A 97 -13.47 18.69 12.11
N ILE A 98 -14.42 18.28 12.95
CA ILE A 98 -14.97 16.92 12.94
C ILE A 98 -15.61 16.60 11.59
N LYS A 99 -16.42 17.52 11.03
CA LYS A 99 -17.04 17.34 9.72
C LYS A 99 -16.00 17.22 8.60
N ALA A 100 -14.93 18.02 8.65
CA ALA A 100 -13.84 17.97 7.68
C ALA A 100 -13.08 16.63 7.75
N LEU A 101 -12.72 16.20 8.96
CA LEU A 101 -12.03 14.93 9.21
C LEU A 101 -12.87 13.72 8.79
N LYS A 102 -14.18 13.73 9.05
CA LYS A 102 -15.10 12.67 8.58
C LYS A 102 -15.09 12.53 7.06
N ARG A 103 -15.17 13.65 6.33
CA ARG A 103 -15.08 13.65 4.85
C ARG A 103 -13.75 13.11 4.35
N LYS A 104 -12.63 13.49 4.98
CA LYS A 104 -11.30 13.01 4.62
C LYS A 104 -11.14 11.50 4.88
N ALA A 105 -11.61 11.01 6.02
CA ALA A 105 -11.61 9.57 6.32
C ALA A 105 -12.53 8.77 5.38
N GLU A 106 -13.66 9.34 4.94
CA GLU A 106 -14.53 8.76 3.90
C GLU A 106 -13.84 8.71 2.54
N SER A 107 -13.13 9.78 2.16
CA SER A 107 -12.35 9.81 0.93
C SER A 107 -11.27 8.74 0.91
N CYS A 108 -10.52 8.58 2.02
CA CYS A 108 -9.54 7.52 2.20
C CYS A 108 -10.21 6.14 2.02
N SER A 109 -11.32 5.90 2.70
CA SER A 109 -12.06 4.64 2.62
C SER A 109 -12.55 4.29 1.21
N ARG A 110 -12.99 5.30 0.43
CA ARG A 110 -13.42 5.16 -0.96
C ARG A 110 -12.24 4.83 -1.89
N GLN A 111 -11.13 5.53 -1.74
CA GLN A 111 -9.92 5.28 -2.53
C GLN A 111 -9.34 3.90 -2.24
N LEU A 112 -9.25 3.51 -0.97
CA LEU A 112 -8.80 2.17 -0.56
C LEU A 112 -9.69 1.07 -1.13
N LYS A 113 -11.01 1.25 -1.09
CA LYS A 113 -11.96 0.29 -1.71
C LYS A 113 -11.72 0.17 -3.21
N ALA A 114 -11.61 1.29 -3.92
CA ALA A 114 -11.41 1.30 -5.37
C ALA A 114 -10.07 0.65 -5.74
N TRP A 115 -9.01 0.93 -4.98
CA TRP A 115 -7.70 0.32 -5.22
C TRP A 115 -7.70 -1.18 -4.92
N ALA A 116 -8.29 -1.60 -3.79
CA ALA A 116 -8.44 -3.03 -3.48
C ALA A 116 -9.21 -3.77 -4.59
N GLN A 117 -10.31 -3.21 -5.08
CA GLN A 117 -11.05 -3.80 -6.21
C GLN A 117 -10.17 -3.94 -7.46
N SER A 118 -9.43 -2.88 -7.82
CA SER A 118 -8.53 -2.93 -8.98
C SER A 118 -7.41 -3.97 -8.87
N LEU A 119 -6.96 -4.28 -7.65
CA LEU A 119 -5.94 -5.30 -7.39
C LEU A 119 -6.52 -6.72 -7.47
N GLN A 120 -7.78 -6.90 -7.05
CA GLN A 120 -8.50 -8.17 -7.16
C GLN A 120 -8.76 -8.53 -8.63
N ASP A 121 -9.12 -7.53 -9.43
CA ASP A 121 -9.39 -7.70 -10.86
C ASP A 121 -8.11 -7.78 -11.71
N SER A 122 -6.92 -7.64 -11.10
CA SER A 122 -5.64 -7.63 -11.80
C SER A 122 -5.12 -9.04 -12.14
N GLU A 123 -4.68 -9.21 -13.38
CA GLU A 123 -3.89 -10.38 -13.81
C GLU A 123 -2.48 -10.38 -13.21
N PHE A 124 -1.93 -9.20 -12.90
CA PHE A 124 -0.64 -9.07 -12.24
C PHE A 124 -0.76 -9.44 -10.76
N LYS A 125 -0.05 -10.47 -10.30
CA LYS A 125 -0.13 -10.99 -8.92
C LYS A 125 0.87 -10.36 -7.93
N GLY A 126 1.65 -9.39 -8.39
CA GLY A 126 2.66 -8.71 -7.58
C GLY A 126 4.08 -8.94 -8.06
N GLU A 127 5.00 -8.11 -7.57
CA GLU A 127 6.41 -8.10 -7.95
C GLU A 127 7.12 -9.42 -7.64
N ARG A 128 6.83 -10.03 -6.49
CA ARG A 128 7.42 -11.32 -6.13
C ARG A 128 7.01 -12.45 -7.08
N HIS A 129 5.81 -12.40 -7.68
CA HIS A 129 5.36 -13.42 -8.63
C HIS A 129 6.07 -13.30 -9.98
N VAL A 130 6.37 -12.07 -10.42
CA VAL A 130 7.15 -11.82 -11.63
C VAL A 130 8.61 -12.21 -11.40
N ASN A 131 9.20 -11.87 -10.25
CA ASN A 131 10.62 -12.13 -10.00
C ASN A 131 11.00 -13.62 -10.06
N VAL A 132 10.12 -14.55 -9.65
CA VAL A 132 10.43 -16.00 -9.69
C VAL A 132 10.33 -16.57 -11.10
N LYS A 133 9.26 -16.24 -11.84
CA LYS A 133 9.09 -16.73 -13.22
C LYS A 133 10.05 -16.06 -14.19
N THR A 134 10.24 -14.75 -14.09
CA THR A 134 11.14 -13.98 -14.95
C THR A 134 12.60 -14.36 -14.70
N LYS A 135 13.05 -14.52 -13.44
CA LYS A 135 14.40 -15.05 -13.19
C LYS A 135 14.65 -16.43 -13.79
N ARG A 136 13.70 -17.35 -13.65
CA ARG A 136 13.83 -18.71 -14.23
C ARG A 136 13.81 -18.69 -15.76
N ALA A 137 12.95 -17.90 -16.36
CA ALA A 137 12.88 -17.74 -17.82
C ALA A 137 14.15 -17.08 -18.38
N ASP A 138 14.63 -16.02 -17.73
CA ASP A 138 15.87 -15.33 -18.09
C ASP A 138 17.09 -16.25 -17.95
N GLN A 139 17.14 -17.06 -16.88
CA GLN A 139 18.20 -18.04 -16.67
C GLN A 139 18.17 -19.13 -17.74
N ALA A 140 17.00 -19.72 -18.01
CA ALA A 140 16.85 -20.73 -19.06
C ALA A 140 17.18 -20.19 -20.46
N ALA A 141 16.87 -18.92 -20.73
CA ALA A 141 17.23 -18.27 -22.00
C ALA A 141 18.74 -18.09 -22.15
N ARG A 142 19.45 -17.70 -21.08
CA ARG A 142 20.92 -17.58 -21.07
C ARG A 142 21.60 -18.93 -21.25
N GLU A 143 21.15 -19.95 -20.50
CA GLU A 143 21.66 -21.32 -20.61
C GLU A 143 21.47 -21.88 -22.04
N ARG A 144 20.32 -21.59 -22.67
CA ARG A 144 20.07 -21.95 -24.07
C ARG A 144 21.00 -21.23 -25.05
N GLU A 145 21.28 -19.94 -24.84
CA GLU A 145 22.17 -19.17 -25.70
C GLU A 145 23.62 -19.65 -25.60
N GLU A 146 24.10 -19.94 -24.38
CA GLU A 146 25.42 -20.52 -24.15
C GLU A 146 25.56 -21.90 -24.81
N PHE A 147 24.57 -22.77 -24.65
CA PHE A 147 24.57 -24.09 -25.28
C PHE A 147 24.60 -24.01 -26.82
N LEU A 148 23.85 -23.08 -27.42
CA LEU A 148 23.87 -22.87 -28.88
C LEU A 148 25.23 -22.36 -29.37
N LYS A 149 25.92 -21.51 -28.60
CA LYS A 149 27.30 -21.08 -28.91
C LYS A 149 28.26 -22.25 -28.87
N GLU A 150 28.19 -23.09 -27.83
CA GLU A 150 29.03 -24.27 -27.70
C GLU A 150 28.84 -25.27 -28.87
N LEU A 151 27.59 -25.52 -29.27
CA LEU A 151 27.28 -26.34 -30.46
C LEU A 151 27.86 -25.75 -31.75
N ALA A 152 27.80 -24.42 -31.91
CA ALA A 152 28.35 -23.75 -33.08
C ALA A 152 29.89 -23.91 -33.14
N GLU A 153 30.57 -23.76 -32.02
CA GLU A 153 32.02 -23.98 -31.91
C GLU A 153 32.42 -25.43 -32.19
N ILE A 154 31.67 -26.41 -31.68
CA ILE A 154 31.91 -27.83 -31.94
C ILE A 154 31.74 -28.11 -33.43
N ARG A 155 30.72 -27.54 -34.07
CA ARG A 155 30.49 -27.69 -35.51
C ARG A 155 31.64 -27.08 -36.33
N GLU A 156 32.16 -25.92 -35.95
CA GLU A 156 33.31 -25.30 -36.61
C GLU A 156 34.60 -26.11 -36.40
N LYS A 157 34.86 -26.61 -35.19
CA LYS A 157 36.05 -27.43 -34.86
C LYS A 157 35.98 -28.83 -35.47
N GLY A 158 34.78 -29.41 -35.60
CA GLY A 158 34.53 -30.70 -36.22
C GLY A 158 34.49 -30.68 -37.76
N ALA A 159 34.41 -29.51 -38.38
CA ALA A 159 34.37 -29.33 -39.83
C ALA A 159 35.77 -29.29 -40.49
N VAL A 160 36.84 -29.71 -39.81
CA VAL A 160 38.14 -29.91 -40.45
C VAL A 160 38.03 -31.08 -41.43
N PRO A 161 38.13 -30.87 -42.76
CA PRO A 161 38.03 -31.95 -43.72
C PRO A 161 39.25 -32.87 -43.56
N LYS A 162 39.04 -34.18 -43.41
CA LYS A 162 40.07 -35.17 -43.68
C LYS A 162 40.49 -35.02 -45.14
N LYS A 163 41.60 -34.32 -45.38
CA LYS A 163 42.31 -34.38 -46.66
C LYS A 163 42.95 -35.77 -46.78
N THR A 164 42.40 -36.60 -47.63
CA THR A 164 43.07 -37.72 -48.32
C THR A 164 42.37 -37.93 -49.64
#